data_AF-A0A9D6WT77-F1
#
_entry.id   AF-A0A9D6WT77-F1
#
_cell.length_a   1.000
_cell.length_b   1.000
_cell.length_c   1.000
_cell.angle_alpha   90.00
_cell.angle_beta   90.00
_cell.angle_gamma   90.00
#
_symmetry.space_group_name_H-M   'P 1'
#
loop_
_entity.id
_entity.type
_entity.pdbx_description
1 polymer ?
#
loop_
_entity_poly.entity_id
_entity_poly.type
_entity_poly.pdbx_seq_one_letter_code
_entity_poly.pdbx_strand_id
1 'polypeptide(L)'
;MMVQAQFEPTTQSWDEWLAELRARARVDRAGARQSALARLIWREAFLTRPGLIARVQDLLGRDCFGATPRATLRRDLLRVRAMLAQTEHRLARSRRGYFVPGRPLLDAHLQKLIAGAVAEVDPRQIAIYRRLTPAQRVWQAAHLSDWLHQANERRKQRQGILQR
;
A
#
# COMPACT_ATOMS: atom_id res chain seq x y z
N MET A 1 24.08 8.07 25.58
CA MET A 1 24.24 7.96 24.13
C MET A 1 23.19 7.00 23.58
N MET A 2 22.42 7.46 22.58
CA MET A 2 21.65 6.68 21.58
C MET A 2 20.45 5.85 22.10
N VAL A 3 19.28 5.78 21.44
CA VAL A 3 18.95 5.93 20.01
C VAL A 3 17.66 6.76 19.89
N GLN A 4 17.73 7.92 19.24
CA GLN A 4 16.54 8.57 18.69
C GLN A 4 16.11 7.76 17.48
N ALA A 5 15.09 6.92 17.63
CA ALA A 5 14.42 6.30 16.51
C ALA A 5 13.53 7.35 15.84
N GLN A 6 14.16 8.21 15.03
CA GLN A 6 13.44 9.03 14.07
C GLN A 6 12.66 8.05 13.18
N PHE A 7 11.34 8.13 13.21
CA PHE A 7 10.48 7.41 12.29
C PHE A 7 10.53 8.12 10.94
N GLU A 8 11.72 8.21 10.35
CA GLU A 8 11.86 8.61 8.95
C GLU A 8 11.33 7.50 8.05
N PRO A 9 10.77 7.82 6.86
CA PRO A 9 10.47 6.81 5.85
C PRO A 9 11.79 6.17 5.41
N THR A 10 12.19 5.12 6.13
CA THR A 10 13.37 4.30 5.85
C THR A 10 13.46 4.01 4.35
N THR A 11 14.56 4.44 3.74
CA THR A 11 14.99 4.06 2.39
C THR A 11 15.23 2.55 2.23
N GLN A 12 15.20 1.81 3.35
CA GLN A 12 15.26 0.37 3.42
C GLN A 12 14.16 -0.28 2.58
N SER A 13 14.57 -1.21 1.71
CA SER A 13 13.64 -1.99 0.89
C SER A 13 12.71 -2.82 1.77
N TRP A 14 11.55 -3.19 1.23
CA TRP A 14 10.59 -4.02 1.95
C TRP A 14 11.17 -5.38 2.35
N ASP A 15 12.00 -5.97 1.48
CA ASP A 15 12.59 -7.29 1.69
C ASP A 15 13.66 -7.28 2.78
N GLU A 16 14.52 -6.25 2.80
CA GLU A 16 15.49 -6.06 3.88
C GLU A 16 14.81 -5.86 5.23
N TRP A 17 13.77 -5.01 5.27
CA TRP A 17 13.00 -4.80 6.49
C TRP A 17 12.33 -6.09 6.96
N LEU A 18 11.75 -6.86 6.04
CA LEU A 18 11.10 -8.13 6.37
C LEU A 18 12.10 -9.17 6.88
N ALA A 19 13.29 -9.23 6.29
CA ALA A 19 14.38 -10.10 6.76
C ALA A 19 14.82 -9.72 8.18
N GLU A 20 15.04 -8.44 8.44
CA GLU A 20 15.40 -7.92 9.78
C GLU A 20 14.28 -8.22 10.80
N LEU A 21 13.03 -7.97 10.43
CA LEU A 21 11.87 -8.23 11.27
C LEU A 21 11.78 -9.71 11.68
N ARG A 22 12.01 -10.62 10.72
CA ARG A 22 12.00 -12.07 10.96
C ARG A 22 13.20 -12.51 11.79
N ALA A 23 14.38 -11.91 11.58
CA ALA A 23 15.55 -12.16 12.41
C ALA A 23 15.28 -11.72 13.86
N ARG A 24 14.71 -10.52 14.06
CA ARG A 24 14.29 -10.02 15.38
C ARG A 24 13.28 -10.96 16.03
N ALA A 25 12.33 -11.49 15.28
CA ALA A 25 11.31 -12.39 15.82
C ALA A 25 11.86 -13.69 16.42
N ARG A 26 13.09 -14.10 16.06
CA ARG A 26 13.78 -15.26 16.66
C ARG A 26 14.28 -14.99 18.07
N VAL A 27 14.61 -13.73 18.38
CA VAL A 27 15.18 -13.31 19.67
C VAL A 27 14.14 -12.61 20.54
N ASP A 28 13.40 -11.67 19.96
CA ASP A 28 12.32 -10.93 20.60
C ASP A 28 11.07 -10.90 19.72
N ARG A 29 10.19 -11.87 19.98
CA ARG A 29 8.92 -11.99 19.27
C ARG A 29 7.97 -10.83 19.57
N ALA A 30 8.03 -10.25 20.78
CA ALA A 30 7.15 -9.16 21.16
C ALA A 30 7.56 -7.85 20.47
N GLY A 31 8.86 -7.51 20.49
CA GLY A 31 9.39 -6.36 19.77
C GLY A 31 9.20 -6.47 18.26
N ALA A 32 9.31 -7.67 17.68
CA ALA A 32 8.99 -7.90 16.28
C ALA A 32 7.50 -7.63 15.97
N ARG A 33 6.57 -8.14 16.78
CA ARG A 33 5.13 -7.83 16.61
C ARG A 33 4.84 -6.34 16.72
N GLN A 34 5.43 -5.66 17.70
CA GLN A 34 5.23 -4.22 17.92
C GLN A 34 5.78 -3.39 16.75
N SER A 35 6.95 -3.76 16.24
CA SER A 35 7.56 -3.15 15.05
C SER A 35 6.69 -3.36 13.79
N ALA A 36 6.18 -4.58 13.59
CA ALA A 36 5.26 -4.90 12.50
C ALA A 36 3.95 -4.08 12.60
N LEU A 37 3.35 -4.03 13.80
CA LEU A 37 2.13 -3.24 14.05
C LEU A 37 2.35 -1.75 13.80
N ALA A 38 3.46 -1.18 14.28
CA ALA A 38 3.78 0.22 14.06
C ALA A 38 3.91 0.53 12.56
N ARG A 39 4.65 -0.27 11.79
CA ARG A 39 4.80 -0.07 10.34
C ARG A 39 3.49 -0.27 9.59
N LEU A 40 2.70 -1.29 9.92
CA LEU A 40 1.39 -1.53 9.31
C LEU A 40 0.42 -0.36 9.58
N ILE A 41 0.32 0.08 10.83
CA ILE A 41 -0.55 1.19 11.22
C ILE A 41 -0.06 2.52 10.65
N TRP A 42 1.23 2.66 10.37
CA TRP A 42 1.76 3.85 9.71
C TRP A 42 1.46 3.86 8.21
N ARG A 43 1.67 2.74 7.51
CA ARG A 43 1.45 2.64 6.07
C ARG A 43 -0.03 2.55 5.70
N GLU A 44 -0.82 1.85 6.51
CA GLU A 44 -2.20 1.51 6.19
C GLU A 44 -3.14 2.07 7.25
N ALA A 45 -4.15 2.82 6.81
CA ALA A 45 -5.13 3.40 7.71
C ALA A 45 -6.33 2.46 7.83
N PHE A 46 -6.99 2.53 8.97
CA PHE A 46 -8.24 1.83 9.24
C PHE A 46 -8.15 0.31 9.23
N LEU A 47 -7.03 -0.26 9.69
CA LEU A 47 -6.95 -1.70 9.90
C LEU A 47 -7.76 -2.10 11.14
N THR A 48 -8.63 -3.11 11.00
CA THR A 48 -9.42 -3.66 12.11
C THR A 48 -8.56 -4.58 12.99
N ARG A 49 -9.05 -4.97 14.19
CA ARG A 49 -8.31 -5.93 15.04
C ARG A 49 -8.04 -7.27 14.33
N PRO A 50 -9.04 -7.91 13.70
CA PRO A 50 -8.77 -9.14 12.93
C PRO A 50 -7.78 -8.89 11.78
N GLY A 51 -7.89 -7.76 11.08
CA GLY A 51 -6.97 -7.42 9.98
C GLY A 51 -5.53 -7.21 10.45
N LEU A 52 -5.32 -6.55 11.60
CA LEU A 52 -3.99 -6.40 12.20
C LEU A 52 -3.39 -7.74 12.61
N ILE A 53 -4.20 -8.62 13.20
CA ILE A 53 -3.73 -9.96 13.60
C ILE A 53 -3.31 -10.76 12.36
N ALA A 54 -4.18 -10.85 11.36
CA ALA A 54 -3.92 -11.60 10.13
C ALA A 54 -2.65 -11.11 9.43
N ARG A 55 -2.50 -9.80 9.22
CA ARG A 55 -1.32 -9.24 8.54
C ARG A 55 -0.03 -9.46 9.31
N VAL A 56 -0.05 -9.35 10.63
CA VAL A 56 1.14 -9.63 11.44
C VAL A 56 1.49 -11.13 11.40
N GLN A 57 0.48 -12.01 11.36
CA GLN A 57 0.68 -13.45 11.15
C GLN A 57 1.25 -13.77 9.77
N ASP A 58 0.86 -13.04 8.73
CA ASP A 58 1.44 -13.21 7.38
C ASP A 58 2.94 -12.83 7.37
N LEU A 59 3.34 -11.84 8.17
CA LEU A 59 4.74 -11.40 8.27
C LEU A 59 5.60 -12.32 9.16
N LEU A 60 5.06 -12.75 10.31
CA LEU A 60 5.80 -13.38 11.41
C LEU A 60 5.44 -14.85 11.67
N GLY A 61 4.46 -15.40 10.94
CA GLY A 61 3.91 -16.75 11.13
C GLY A 61 2.63 -16.78 11.98
N ARG A 62 1.80 -17.81 11.76
CA ARG A 62 0.44 -17.94 12.34
C ARG A 62 0.40 -17.89 13.86
N ASP A 63 1.41 -18.42 14.55
CA ASP A 63 1.40 -18.48 16.02
C ASP A 63 2.10 -17.30 16.71
N CYS A 64 2.42 -16.22 15.97
CA CYS A 64 3.19 -15.11 16.52
C CYS A 64 2.53 -14.44 17.74
N PHE A 65 1.20 -14.49 17.86
CA PHE A 65 0.46 -13.93 19.00
C PHE A 65 0.19 -14.92 20.15
N GLY A 66 0.52 -16.21 19.98
CA GLY A 66 0.23 -17.28 20.93
C GLY A 66 -1.27 -17.58 21.10
N ALA A 67 -1.62 -18.29 22.18
CA ALA A 67 -2.97 -18.79 22.44
C ALA A 67 -4.04 -17.70 22.66
N THR A 68 -3.65 -16.46 22.96
CA THR A 68 -4.60 -15.35 23.24
C THR A 68 -4.38 -14.13 22.35
N PRO A 69 -4.64 -14.23 21.02
CA PRO A 69 -4.25 -13.18 20.08
C PRO A 69 -4.81 -11.79 20.38
N ARG A 70 -6.06 -11.71 20.81
CA ARG A 70 -6.72 -10.43 21.13
C ARG A 70 -6.10 -9.73 22.34
N ALA A 71 -5.69 -10.50 23.36
CA ALA A 71 -5.08 -9.96 24.57
C ALA A 71 -3.64 -9.52 24.30
N THR A 72 -2.89 -10.33 23.55
CA THR A 72 -1.54 -10.00 23.09
C THR A 72 -1.54 -8.74 22.22
N LEU A 73 -2.43 -8.65 21.22
CA LEU A 73 -2.60 -7.45 20.40
C LEU A 73 -2.88 -6.20 21.26
N ARG A 74 -3.74 -6.31 22.27
CA ARG A 74 -4.06 -5.17 23.14
C ARG A 74 -2.82 -4.64 23.86
N ARG A 75 -1.97 -5.53 24.38
CA ARG A 75 -0.70 -5.16 25.04
C ARG A 75 0.27 -4.52 24.05
N ASP A 76 0.42 -5.12 22.87
CA ASP A 76 1.31 -4.59 21.84
C ASP A 76 0.85 -3.20 21.34
N LEU A 77 -0.45 -2.98 21.16
CA LEU A 77 -1.00 -1.67 20.78
C LEU A 77 -0.78 -0.58 21.84
N LEU A 78 -0.71 -0.94 23.13
CA LEU A 78 -0.34 0.03 24.18
C LEU A 78 1.11 0.47 24.03
N ARG A 79 2.02 -0.46 23.70
CA ARG A 79 3.42 -0.14 23.42
C ARG A 79 3.57 0.71 22.16
N VAL A 80 2.89 0.33 21.07
CA VAL A 80 2.87 1.12 19.82
C VAL A 80 2.35 2.53 20.06
N ARG A 81 1.30 2.69 20.87
CA ARG A 81 0.79 4.03 21.24
C ARG A 81 1.85 4.85 21.98
N ALA A 82 2.58 4.24 22.91
CA ALA A 82 3.66 4.91 23.64
C ALA A 82 4.82 5.30 22.70
N MET A 83 5.17 4.44 21.74
CA MET A 83 6.20 4.74 20.73
C MET A 83 5.79 5.93 19.85
N LEU A 84 4.56 5.94 19.33
CA LEU A 84 4.07 7.03 18.49
C LEU A 84 4.00 8.36 19.27
N ALA A 85 3.69 8.32 20.57
CA ALA A 85 3.66 9.53 21.39
C ALA A 85 5.02 10.21 21.53
N GLN A 86 6.13 9.46 21.40
CA GLN A 86 7.50 10.02 21.42
C GLN A 86 7.80 10.85 20.17
N THR A 87 7.05 10.64 19.08
CA THR A 87 7.20 11.35 17.80
C THR A 87 5.99 12.27 17.55
N GLU A 88 5.33 12.75 18.61
CA GLU A 88 4.15 13.63 18.53
C GLU A 88 2.97 13.05 17.73
N HIS A 89 2.93 11.74 17.52
CA HIS A 89 1.87 11.06 16.81
C HIS A 89 0.95 10.31 17.76
N ARG A 90 -0.33 10.19 17.39
CA ARG A 90 -1.34 9.52 18.22
C ARG A 90 -1.98 8.36 17.48
N LEU A 91 -2.01 7.19 18.12
CA LEU A 91 -2.83 6.09 17.65
C LEU A 91 -4.31 6.32 17.98
N ALA A 92 -5.14 6.53 16.95
CA ALA A 92 -6.58 6.67 17.03
C ALA A 92 -7.31 5.41 16.53
N ARG A 93 -8.62 5.34 16.83
CA ARG A 93 -9.51 4.28 16.35
C ARG A 93 -10.86 4.85 15.96
N SER A 94 -11.36 4.45 14.79
CA SER A 94 -12.73 4.71 14.34
C SER A 94 -13.52 3.39 14.22
N ARG A 95 -14.77 3.48 13.74
CA ARG A 95 -15.55 2.29 13.35
C ARG A 95 -14.87 1.47 12.25
N ARG A 96 -14.09 2.12 11.38
CA ARG A 96 -13.39 1.46 10.26
C ARG A 96 -12.10 0.76 10.69
N GLY A 97 -11.44 1.22 11.76
CA GLY A 97 -10.23 0.58 12.29
C GLY A 97 -9.27 1.56 12.97
N TYR A 98 -8.02 1.13 13.14
CA TYR A 98 -6.93 1.91 13.74
C TYR A 98 -6.23 2.79 12.70
N PHE A 99 -5.86 4.00 13.08
CA PHE A 99 -5.17 4.96 12.20
C PHE A 99 -4.37 5.99 13.01
N VAL A 100 -3.47 6.71 12.36
CA VAL A 100 -2.72 7.84 12.93
C VAL A 100 -3.24 9.14 12.31
N PRO A 101 -3.90 10.03 13.07
CA PRO A 101 -4.35 11.33 12.57
C PRO A 101 -3.17 12.21 12.13
N GLY A 102 -3.37 13.06 11.13
CA GLY A 102 -2.34 13.99 10.67
C GLY A 102 -1.21 13.35 9.84
N ARG A 103 -1.19 12.02 9.70
CA ARG A 103 -0.26 11.38 8.77
C ARG A 103 -0.65 11.74 7.32
N PRO A 104 0.31 12.03 6.43
CA PRO A 104 0.01 12.17 5.02
C PRO A 104 -0.60 10.85 4.51
N LEU A 105 -1.75 10.93 3.85
CA LEU A 105 -2.49 9.74 3.37
C LEU A 105 -1.67 8.94 2.35
N LEU A 106 -0.79 9.63 1.63
CA LEU A 106 0.10 9.13 0.60
C LEU A 106 1.50 9.65 0.86
N ASP A 107 2.50 8.81 0.66
CA ASP A 107 3.90 9.22 0.66
C ASP A 107 4.17 10.27 -0.42
N ALA A 108 5.12 11.19 -0.19
CA ALA A 108 5.40 12.30 -1.10
C ALA A 108 5.85 11.83 -2.49
N HIS A 109 6.59 10.71 -2.58
CA HIS A 109 6.97 10.13 -3.85
C HIS A 109 5.75 9.57 -4.59
N LEU A 110 4.86 8.86 -3.88
CA LEU A 110 3.64 8.33 -4.47
C LEU A 110 2.69 9.45 -4.93
N GLN A 111 2.59 10.54 -4.17
CA GLN A 111 1.84 11.73 -4.58
C GLN A 111 2.40 12.32 -5.87
N LYS A 112 3.73 12.42 -6.00
CA LYS A 112 4.38 12.89 -7.24
C LYS A 112 4.12 11.96 -8.42
N LEU A 113 4.18 10.64 -8.22
CA LEU A 113 3.86 9.66 -9.26
C LEU A 113 2.40 9.77 -9.72
N ILE A 114 1.46 9.87 -8.78
CA ILE A 114 0.03 10.05 -9.09
C ILE A 114 -0.18 11.38 -9.80
N ALA A 115 0.43 12.47 -9.31
CA ALA A 115 0.32 13.78 -9.94
C ALA A 115 0.88 13.79 -11.36
N GLY A 116 2.03 13.14 -11.60
CA GLY A 116 2.60 12.95 -12.93
C GLY A 116 1.68 12.15 -13.84
N ALA A 117 1.21 10.98 -13.38
CA ALA A 117 0.27 10.16 -14.14
C ALA A 117 -1.05 10.90 -14.45
N VAL A 118 -1.56 11.71 -13.53
CA VAL A 118 -2.76 12.54 -13.75
C VAL A 118 -2.47 13.68 -14.73
N ALA A 119 -1.29 14.29 -14.68
CA ALA A 119 -0.89 15.35 -15.61
C ALA A 119 -0.76 14.86 -17.06
N GLU A 120 -0.46 13.58 -17.26
CA GLU A 120 -0.43 12.95 -18.59
C GLU A 120 -1.85 12.71 -19.16
N VAL A 121 -2.90 12.72 -18.33
CA VAL A 121 -4.27 12.51 -18.79
C VAL A 121 -4.92 13.85 -19.15
N ASP A 122 -5.37 13.98 -20.41
CA ASP A 122 -6.11 15.16 -20.87
C ASP A 122 -7.45 15.30 -20.10
N PRO A 123 -7.68 16.41 -19.36
CA PRO A 123 -8.93 16.67 -18.65
C PRO A 123 -10.19 16.57 -19.55
N ARG A 124 -10.06 16.87 -20.84
CA ARG A 124 -11.13 16.73 -21.83
C ARG A 124 -11.51 15.27 -22.05
N GLN A 125 -10.52 14.37 -22.09
CA GLN A 125 -10.79 12.93 -22.19
C GLN A 125 -11.50 12.41 -20.95
N ILE A 126 -11.11 12.84 -19.74
CA ILE A 126 -11.81 12.49 -18.49
C ILE A 126 -13.27 12.97 -18.53
N ALA A 127 -13.49 14.21 -18.98
CA ALA A 127 -14.83 14.78 -19.07
C ALA A 127 -15.73 14.02 -20.06
N ILE A 128 -15.18 13.55 -21.18
CA ILE A 128 -15.87 12.70 -22.15
C ILE A 128 -16.18 11.33 -21.51
N TYR A 129 -15.19 10.66 -20.93
CA TYR A 129 -15.35 9.34 -20.30
C TYR A 129 -16.41 9.34 -19.18
N ARG A 130 -16.49 10.43 -18.41
CA ARG A 130 -17.50 10.60 -17.35
C ARG A 130 -18.94 10.62 -17.88
N ARG A 131 -19.16 11.04 -19.13
CA ARG A 131 -20.48 11.10 -19.76
C ARG A 131 -20.89 9.80 -20.45
N LEU A 132 -19.95 8.88 -20.65
CA LEU A 132 -20.23 7.59 -21.30
C LEU A 132 -20.86 6.61 -20.31
N THR A 133 -21.94 5.95 -20.75
CA THR A 133 -22.51 4.78 -20.07
C THR A 133 -21.54 3.59 -20.12
N PRO A 134 -21.69 2.58 -19.25
CA PRO A 134 -20.85 1.38 -19.31
C PRO A 134 -20.84 0.72 -20.69
N ALA A 135 -21.99 0.63 -21.37
CA ALA A 135 -22.10 0.06 -22.71
C ALA A 135 -21.31 0.87 -23.75
N GLN A 136 -21.38 2.20 -23.70
CA GLN A 136 -20.62 3.07 -24.61
C GLN A 136 -19.11 2.95 -24.40
N ARG A 137 -18.65 2.75 -23.16
CA ARG A 137 -17.22 2.51 -22.88
C ARG A 137 -16.73 1.18 -23.46
N VAL A 138 -17.53 0.13 -23.34
CA VAL A 138 -17.22 -1.19 -23.94
C VAL A 138 -17.14 -1.06 -25.47
N TRP A 139 -18.10 -0.37 -26.07
CA TRP A 139 -18.12 -0.15 -27.52
C TRP A 139 -16.90 0.66 -28.00
N GLN A 140 -16.53 1.70 -27.26
CA GLN A 140 -15.34 2.50 -27.55
C GLN A 140 -14.05 1.67 -27.45
N ALA A 141 -13.94 0.77 -26.47
CA ALA A 141 -12.79 -0.12 -26.32
C ALA A 141 -12.67 -1.14 -27.47
N ALA A 142 -13.81 -1.70 -27.91
CA ALA A 142 -13.86 -2.58 -29.08
C ALA A 142 -13.40 -1.83 -30.34
N HIS A 143 -13.94 -0.63 -30.57
CA HIS A 143 -13.58 0.18 -31.73
C HIS A 143 -12.11 0.63 -31.72
N LEU A 144 -11.53 0.93 -30.55
CA LEU A 144 -10.11 1.21 -30.40
C LEU A 144 -9.26 -0.03 -30.74
N SER A 145 -9.68 -1.21 -30.31
CA SER A 145 -8.99 -2.47 -30.59
C SER A 145 -8.97 -2.78 -32.09
N ASP A 146 -10.11 -2.63 -32.75
CA ASP A 146 -10.23 -2.82 -34.21
C ASP A 146 -9.36 -1.82 -34.97
N TRP A 147 -9.37 -0.54 -34.56
CA TRP A 147 -8.55 0.49 -35.18
C TRP A 147 -7.05 0.19 -35.02
N LEU A 148 -6.60 -0.23 -33.84
CA LEU A 148 -5.21 -0.62 -33.59
C LEU A 148 -4.80 -1.82 -34.45
N HIS A 149 -5.69 -2.80 -34.60
CA HIS A 149 -5.45 -3.96 -35.45
C HIS A 149 -5.26 -3.53 -36.92
N GLN A 150 -6.17 -2.69 -37.44
CA GLN A 150 -6.06 -2.16 -38.80
C GLN A 150 -4.83 -1.28 -39.01
N ALA A 151 -4.42 -0.49 -38.00
CA ALA A 151 -3.22 0.33 -38.07
C ALA A 151 -1.96 -0.55 -38.16
N ASN A 152 -1.91 -1.64 -37.39
CA ASN A 152 -0.83 -2.62 -37.45
C ASN A 152 -0.76 -3.34 -38.81
N GLU A 153 -1.89 -3.78 -39.35
CA GLU A 153 -1.91 -4.44 -40.67
C GLU A 153 -1.44 -3.48 -41.78
N ARG A 154 -1.88 -2.22 -41.76
CA ARG A 154 -1.38 -1.18 -42.67
C ARG A 154 0.13 -0.97 -42.53
N ARG A 155 0.66 -1.05 -41.31
CA ARG A 155 2.10 -0.90 -41.04
C ARG A 155 2.90 -2.09 -41.59
N LYS A 156 2.41 -3.32 -41.41
CA LYS A 156 3.03 -4.54 -41.96
C LYS A 156 3.08 -4.52 -43.49
N GLN A 157 1.99 -4.08 -44.13
CA GLN A 157 1.91 -3.91 -45.58
C GLN A 157 2.93 -2.88 -46.09
N ARG A 158 3.05 -1.73 -45.40
CA ARG A 158 4.05 -0.69 -45.74
C ARG A 158 5.50 -1.12 -45.50
N GLN A 159 5.75 -2.03 -44.56
CA GLN A 159 7.07 -2.57 -44.26
C GLN A 159 7.44 -3.79 -45.12
N GLY A 160 6.59 -4.20 -46.07
CA GLY A 160 6.88 -5.32 -46.98
C GLY A 160 6.88 -6.69 -46.31
N ILE A 161 6.31 -6.83 -45.10
CA ILE A 161 6.32 -8.09 -44.33
C ILE A 161 5.23 -9.07 -44.83
N LEU A 162 4.31 -8.62 -45.69
CA LEU A 162 3.32 -9.45 -46.36
C LEU A 162 3.60 -9.46 -47.89
N GLN A 163 4.64 -10.18 -48.29
CA GLN A 163 4.70 -10.77 -49.62
C GLN A 163 4.79 -12.29 -49.45
N ARG A 164 3.63 -12.95 -49.50
CA ARG A 164 3.40 -14.30 -50.05
C ARG A 164 1.92 -14.43 -50.37
#